data_AF-A0A1J4XPL2-F1
#
_entry.id   AF-A0A1J4XPL2-F1
#
_cell.length_a   1.000
_cell.length_b   1.000
_cell.length_c   1.000
_cell.angle_alpha   90.00
_cell.angle_beta   90.00
_cell.angle_gamma   90.00
#
_symmetry.space_group_name_H-M   'P 1'
#
loop_
_entity.id
_entity.type
_entity.pdbx_description
1 polymer ?
#
loop_
_entity_poly.entity_id
_entity_poly.type
_entity_poly.pdbx_seq_one_letter_code
_entity_poly.pdbx_strand_id
1 'polypeptide(L)'
;MRSIVFEGKTWSKYEELRKTDQKLHTNLCKIIQEMQREDPSRGIGKPEQLQHNLSGFWSRRLSRGDRLIYKYDEKAVYIFAIGGHYDTQ
;
A
#
# COMPACT_ATOMS: atom_id res chain seq x y z
N MET A 1 -13.89 11.11 -1.09
CA MET A 1 -13.08 9.92 -0.74
C MET A 1 -12.54 9.33 -2.03
N ARG A 2 -11.24 9.07 -2.10
CA ARG A 2 -10.63 8.42 -3.27
C ARG A 2 -11.03 6.95 -3.32
N SER A 3 -11.17 6.39 -4.52
CA SER A 3 -11.33 4.95 -4.72
C SER A 3 -10.03 4.21 -4.38
N ILE A 4 -10.12 2.95 -3.96
CA ILE A 4 -8.96 2.06 -3.83
C ILE A 4 -9.00 1.06 -4.97
N VAL A 5 -7.92 1.01 -5.75
CA VAL A 5 -7.77 0.10 -6.88
C VAL A 5 -6.64 -0.87 -6.56
N PHE A 6 -6.91 -2.17 -6.64
CA PHE A 6 -5.91 -3.22 -6.47
C PHE A 6 -5.40 -3.63 -7.86
N GLU A 7 -4.11 -3.40 -8.13
CA GLU A 7 -3.49 -3.75 -9.40
C GLU A 7 -3.00 -5.21 -9.42
N GLY A 8 -3.19 -5.89 -10.56
CA GLY A 8 -2.73 -7.26 -10.76
C GLY A 8 -3.23 -8.24 -9.68
N LYS A 9 -2.28 -8.92 -9.01
CA LYS A 9 -2.58 -9.93 -7.98
C LYS A 9 -2.67 -9.37 -6.56
N THR A 10 -2.63 -8.05 -6.38
CA THR A 10 -2.60 -7.44 -5.04
C THR A 10 -3.88 -7.68 -4.23
N TRP A 11 -5.03 -7.85 -4.89
CA TRP A 11 -6.26 -8.28 -4.23
C TRP A 11 -6.10 -9.64 -3.55
N SER A 12 -5.51 -10.62 -4.25
CA SER A 12 -5.23 -11.94 -3.69
C SER A 12 -4.27 -11.84 -2.50
N LYS A 13 -3.27 -10.96 -2.57
CA LYS A 13 -2.34 -10.74 -1.45
C LYS A 13 -3.02 -10.10 -0.24
N TYR A 14 -3.94 -9.17 -0.46
CA TYR A 14 -4.78 -8.60 0.59
C TYR A 14 -5.61 -9.69 1.29
N GLU A 15 -6.28 -10.56 0.53
CA GLU A 15 -7.11 -11.64 1.07
C GLU A 15 -6.30 -12.74 1.77
N GLU A 16 -5.10 -13.07 1.25
CA GLU A 16 -4.16 -13.96 1.92
C GLU A 16 -3.74 -13.36 3.27
N LEU A 17 -3.34 -12.09 3.28
CA LEU A 17 -2.88 -11.41 4.49
C LEU A 17 -3.96 -11.37 5.57
N ARG A 18 -5.21 -11.17 5.17
CA ARG A 18 -6.37 -11.22 6.07
C ARG A 18 -6.45 -12.54 6.84
N LYS A 19 -6.01 -13.65 6.24
CA LYS A 19 -6.05 -15.00 6.83
C LYS A 19 -4.76 -15.35 7.58
N THR A 20 -3.61 -14.90 7.08
CA THR A 20 -2.30 -15.35 7.56
C THR A 20 -1.69 -14.41 8.60
N ASP A 21 -1.92 -13.10 8.52
CA ASP A 21 -1.40 -12.11 9.46
C ASP A 21 -2.41 -10.98 9.70
N GLN A 22 -3.30 -11.19 10.68
CA GLN A 22 -4.34 -10.26 11.07
C GLN A 22 -3.78 -8.92 11.58
N LYS A 23 -2.57 -8.91 12.16
CA LYS A 23 -1.95 -7.69 12.69
C LYS A 23 -1.49 -6.80 11.53
N LEU A 24 -0.82 -7.38 10.54
CA LEU A 24 -0.39 -6.65 9.35
C LEU A 24 -1.59 -6.20 8.52
N HIS A 25 -2.62 -7.04 8.38
CA HIS A 25 -3.88 -6.68 7.72
C HIS A 25 -4.59 -5.50 8.40
N THR A 26 -4.61 -5.48 9.74
CA THR A 26 -5.18 -4.36 10.50
C THR A 26 -4.40 -3.06 10.25
N ASN A 27 -3.07 -3.11 10.22
CA ASN A 27 -2.24 -1.95 9.90
C ASN A 27 -2.48 -1.45 8.47
N LEU A 28 -2.57 -2.37 7.51
CA LEU A 28 -2.89 -2.05 6.13
C LEU A 28 -4.25 -1.35 6.02
N CYS A 29 -5.29 -1.87 6.68
CA CYS A 29 -6.62 -1.25 6.68
C CYS A 29 -6.59 0.17 7.26
N LYS A 30 -5.85 0.40 8.34
CA LYS A 30 -5.68 1.74 8.92
C LYS A 30 -5.04 2.71 7.94
N ILE A 31 -3.97 2.30 7.27
CA ILE A 31 -3.29 3.13 6.27
C ILE A 31 -4.21 3.41 5.07
N ILE A 32 -4.93 2.40 4.56
CA ILE A 32 -5.89 2.57 3.45
C ILE A 32 -7.02 3.53 3.83
N GLN A 33 -7.57 3.43 5.03
CA GLN A 33 -8.63 4.33 5.50
C GLN A 33 -8.13 5.77 5.64
N GLU A 34 -6.91 5.97 6.14
CA GLU A 34 -6.28 7.29 6.20
C GLU A 34 -6.08 7.87 4.79
N MET A 35 -5.49 7.13 3.85
CA MET A 35 -5.24 7.60 2.48
C MET A 35 -6.53 7.96 1.71
N GLN A 36 -7.67 7.34 2.03
CA GLN A 36 -8.95 7.70 1.42
C GLN A 36 -9.53 9.02 1.92
N ARG A 37 -9.19 9.40 3.16
CA ARG A 37 -9.70 10.59 3.85
C ARG A 37 -8.76 11.79 3.67
N GLU A 38 -7.45 11.53 3.75
CA GLU A 38 -6.40 12.53 3.82
C GLU A 38 -5.50 12.52 2.57
N ASP A 39 -4.39 13.26 2.62
CA ASP A 39 -3.34 13.27 1.59
C ASP A 39 -2.51 11.97 1.62
N PRO A 40 -2.52 11.14 0.56
CA PRO A 40 -1.74 9.92 0.51
C PRO A 40 -0.22 10.12 0.56
N SER A 41 0.33 11.33 0.38
CA SER A 41 1.76 11.59 0.57
C SER A 41 2.20 11.77 2.04
N ARG A 42 1.27 11.79 3.00
CA ARG A 42 1.54 12.09 4.41
C ARG A 42 0.87 11.10 5.35
N GLY A 43 1.31 11.08 6.60
CA GLY A 43 0.63 10.32 7.66
C GLY A 43 1.29 9.00 8.04
N ILE A 44 0.48 7.99 8.34
CA ILE A 44 0.90 6.74 8.97
C ILE A 44 1.80 5.92 8.03
N GLY A 45 2.80 5.26 8.63
CA GLY A 45 3.68 4.36 7.92
C GLY A 45 4.85 5.07 7.22
N LYS A 46 5.13 6.33 7.55
CA LYS A 46 6.24 7.12 6.98
C LYS A 46 6.26 7.04 5.44
N PRO A 47 5.33 7.73 4.77
CA PRO A 47 5.27 7.72 3.31
C PRO A 47 6.58 8.24 2.72
N GLU A 48 7.15 7.46 1.82
CA GLU A 48 8.41 7.77 1.14
C GLU A 48 8.16 7.68 -0.36
N GLN A 49 8.48 8.75 -1.10
CA GLN A 49 8.41 8.73 -2.56
C GLN A 49 9.58 7.91 -3.11
N LEU A 50 9.29 6.95 -3.99
CA LEU A 50 10.30 6.14 -4.66
C LEU A 50 10.95 6.94 -5.80
N GLN A 51 12.23 6.65 -6.04
CA GLN A 51 13.07 7.41 -6.98
C GLN A 51 13.42 6.60 -8.24
N HIS A 52 14.07 7.25 -9.20
CA HIS A 52 14.56 6.67 -10.45
C HIS A 52 13.45 5.98 -11.26
N ASN A 53 13.59 4.69 -11.56
CA ASN A 53 12.65 3.91 -12.37
C ASN A 53 11.28 3.75 -11.70
N LEU A 54 11.16 4.07 -10.41
CA LEU A 54 9.91 4.04 -9.65
C LEU A 54 9.41 5.45 -9.29
N SER A 55 9.88 6.47 -10.02
CA SER A 55 9.42 7.85 -9.81
C SER A 55 7.90 7.94 -9.98
N GLY A 56 7.24 8.52 -8.98
CA GLY A 56 5.77 8.65 -8.92
C GLY A 56 5.07 7.54 -8.13
N PHE A 57 5.82 6.52 -7.69
CA PHE A 57 5.33 5.57 -6.69
C PHE A 57 5.69 6.02 -5.27
N TRP A 58 4.94 5.49 -4.32
CA TRP A 58 5.07 5.75 -2.91
C TRP A 58 5.17 4.43 -2.16
N SER A 59 5.93 4.46 -1.06
CA SER A 59 6.09 3.35 -0.14
C SER A 59 5.64 3.77 1.25
N ARG A 60 4.87 2.92 1.92
CA ARG A 60 4.53 3.05 3.34
C ARG A 60 4.89 1.78 4.07
N ARG A 61 5.35 1.91 5.31
CA ARG A 61 5.67 0.82 6.22
C ARG A 61 4.40 0.22 6.81
N LEU A 62 4.18 -1.06 6.55
CA LEU A 62 3.15 -1.86 7.23
C LEU A 62 3.71 -2.50 8.51
N SER A 63 4.99 -2.86 8.47
CA SER A 63 5.78 -3.39 9.59
C SER A 63 7.24 -2.93 9.47
N ARG A 64 8.17 -3.54 10.23
CA ARG A 64 9.61 -3.33 10.05
C ARG A 64 10.06 -3.79 8.64
N GLY A 65 9.61 -4.96 8.18
CA GLY A 65 9.99 -5.56 6.90
C GLY A 65 9.01 -5.30 5.75
N ASP A 66 7.73 -5.07 6.04
CA ASP A 66 6.69 -5.03 5.01
C ASP A 66 6.40 -3.62 4.52
N ARG A 67 6.11 -3.50 3.22
CA ARG A 67 5.76 -2.23 2.58
C ARG A 67 4.45 -2.34 1.82
N LEU A 68 3.75 -1.21 1.75
CA LEU A 68 2.67 -0.95 0.81
C LEU A 68 3.25 -0.06 -0.28
N ILE A 69 3.21 -0.54 -1.53
CA ILE A 69 3.62 0.25 -2.70
C ILE A 69 2.37 0.72 -3.43
N TYR A 70 2.27 2.01 -3.65
CA TYR A 70 1.09 2.62 -4.25
C TYR A 70 1.42 3.84 -5.11
N LYS A 71 0.46 4.24 -5.93
CA LYS A 71 0.41 5.54 -6.61
C LYS A 71 -0.96 6.13 -6.33
N TYR A 72 -1.13 7.44 -6.48
CA TYR A 72 -2.43 8.06 -6.35
C TYR A 72 -2.59 9.25 -7.29
N ASP A 73 -3.84 9.60 -7.56
CA ASP A 73 -4.26 10.81 -8.24
C ASP A 73 -5.43 11.46 -7.49
N GLU A 74 -6.16 12.36 -8.14
CA GLU A 74 -7.32 13.04 -7.55
C GLU A 74 -8.51 12.10 -7.28
N LYS A 75 -8.59 10.98 -8.01
CA LYS A 75 -9.73 10.06 -7.99
C LYS A 75 -9.46 8.79 -7.20
N ALA A 76 -8.24 8.24 -7.27
CA ALA A 76 -7.95 6.92 -6.76
C ALA A 76 -6.55 6.79 -6.13
N VAL A 77 -6.42 5.76 -5.28
CA VAL A 77 -5.16 5.20 -4.81
C VAL A 77 -5.02 3.80 -5.40
N TYR A 78 -3.96 3.59 -6.18
CA TYR A 78 -3.65 2.35 -6.87
C TYR A 78 -2.60 1.59 -6.06
N ILE A 79 -2.94 0.38 -5.61
CA ILE A 79 -2.08 -0.47 -4.80
C ILE A 79 -1.38 -1.47 -5.73
N PHE A 80 -0.05 -1.43 -5.75
CA PHE A 80 0.80 -2.25 -6.62
C PHE A 80 1.51 -3.38 -5.89
N ALA A 81 1.76 -3.24 -4.59
CA ALA A 81 2.31 -4.33 -3.78
C ALA A 81 1.95 -4.18 -2.30
N ILE A 82 1.78 -5.32 -1.63
CA ILE A 82 1.53 -5.43 -0.18
C ILE A 82 2.47 -6.51 0.36
N GLY A 83 3.37 -6.13 1.28
CA GLY A 83 4.30 -7.06 1.94
C GLY A 83 5.76 -6.87 1.52
N GLY A 84 6.62 -7.77 1.99
CA GLY A 84 8.08 -7.66 1.96
C GLY A 84 8.85 -8.64 1.06
N HIS A 85 8.24 -9.25 0.04
CA HIS A 85 9.00 -9.98 -0.98
C HIS A 85 8.49 -9.64 -2.37
N TYR A 86 9.32 -8.94 -3.15
CA TYR A 86 9.22 -9.01 -4.60
C TYR A 86 9.53 -10.46 -4.96
N ASP A 87 8.51 -11.24 -5.28
CA ASP A 87 8.70 -12.45 -6.06
C ASP A 87 9.29 -12.00 -7.40
N THR A 88 10.61 -12.02 -7.48
CA THR A 88 11.33 -12.19 -8.72
C THR A 88 10.97 -13.57 -9.24
N GLN A 89 9.96 -13.63 -10.11
CA GLN A 89 9.86 -14.66 -11.14
C GLN A 89 10.11 -14.00 -12.49
#